data_AF-A0A955JMK4-F1
#
_entry.id   AF-A0A955JMK4-F1
#
_cell.length_a   1.000
_cell.length_b   1.000
_cell.length_c   1.000
_cell.angle_alpha   90.00
_cell.angle_beta   90.00
_cell.angle_gamma   90.00
#
_symmetry.space_group_name_H-M   'P 1'
#
loop_
_entity.id
_entity.type
_entity.pdbx_description
1 polymer ?
#
loop_
_entity_poly.entity_id
_entity_poly.type
_entity_poly.pdbx_seq_one_letter_code
_entity_poly.pdbx_strand_id
1 'polypeptide(L)'
;MVKIYTRKGDQGNTTLYDGTAVAKNHQSCVALGAIDELVSALGVHYRDTGDETFPQIQSVLMTMSTWIASPSKQSEIELPKNCVKCLEDAIDEMTSVLPPLSSFILPANSYHITRALCRRVEQNVVPVANPTILAFINRLSDFLFTYARIQCPEARVWSPVST
;
A
#
# COMPACT_ATOMS: atom_id res chain seq x y z
N MET A 1 5.01 31.55 1.22
CA MET A 1 5.06 30.10 1.48
C MET A 1 4.69 29.88 2.94
N VAL A 2 3.69 29.05 3.23
CA VAL A 2 3.31 28.74 4.62
C VAL A 2 4.41 27.86 5.21
N LYS A 3 4.79 28.10 6.47
CA LYS A 3 5.78 27.25 7.16
C LYS A 3 5.21 25.84 7.30
N ILE A 4 6.01 24.85 6.92
CA ILE A 4 5.64 23.44 7.05
C ILE A 4 5.58 23.03 8.54
N TYR A 5 6.53 23.49 9.37
CA TYR A 5 6.52 23.22 10.80
C TYR A 5 5.59 24.20 11.55
N THR A 6 4.65 23.66 12.33
CA THR A 6 3.68 24.46 13.11
C THR A 6 3.82 24.31 14.63
N ARG A 7 4.58 23.32 15.11
CA ARG A 7 4.72 22.92 16.53
C ARG A 7 3.43 22.48 17.24
N LYS A 8 2.28 22.48 16.55
CA LYS A 8 0.99 22.05 17.13
C LYS A 8 1.00 20.59 17.59
N GLY A 9 1.86 19.76 17.01
CA GLY A 9 1.99 18.35 17.36
C GLY A 9 3.10 17.99 18.34
N ASP A 10 3.79 18.97 18.94
CA ASP A 10 4.93 18.72 19.83
C ASP A 10 4.51 18.02 21.14
N GLN A 11 3.25 18.17 21.54
CA GLN A 11 2.66 17.50 22.71
C GLN A 11 2.09 16.10 22.38
N GLY A 12 2.41 15.54 21.21
CA GLY A 12 1.96 14.20 20.82
C GLY A 12 0.56 14.12 20.21
N ASN A 13 -0.09 15.26 19.93
CA ASN A 13 -1.41 15.32 19.30
C ASN A 13 -1.33 15.73 17.82
N THR A 14 -2.41 15.52 17.08
CA THR A 14 -2.59 15.98 15.70
C THR A 14 -4.07 16.22 15.41
N THR A 15 -4.36 16.77 14.23
CA THR A 15 -5.72 16.96 13.74
C THR A 15 -5.88 16.17 12.44
N LEU A 16 -6.90 15.33 12.38
CA LEU A 16 -7.30 14.59 11.18
C LEU A 16 -7.88 15.55 10.11
N TYR A 17 -8.09 15.06 8.89
CA TYR A 17 -8.54 15.88 7.77
C TYR A 17 -9.91 16.51 8.01
N ASP A 18 -10.80 15.80 8.70
CA ASP A 18 -12.14 16.30 9.06
C ASP A 18 -12.16 17.29 10.25
N GLY A 19 -11.00 17.60 10.84
CA GLY A 19 -10.88 18.50 11.99
C GLY A 19 -10.85 17.79 13.35
N THR A 20 -10.98 16.47 13.38
CA THR A 20 -10.95 15.69 14.63
C THR A 20 -9.56 15.75 15.27
N ALA A 21 -9.47 16.19 16.54
CA ALA A 21 -8.23 16.16 17.29
C ALA A 21 -7.99 14.77 17.90
N VAL A 22 -6.80 14.20 17.69
CA VAL A 22 -6.44 12.86 18.16
C VAL A 22 -4.98 12.81 18.65
N ALA A 23 -4.66 11.85 19.51
CA ALA A 23 -3.27 11.51 19.80
C ALA A 23 -2.58 10.90 18.57
N LYS A 24 -1.28 11.10 18.40
CA LYS A 24 -0.51 10.57 17.24
C LYS A 24 -0.47 9.04 17.16
N ASN A 25 -0.76 8.35 18.26
CA ASN A 25 -0.88 6.88 18.29
C ASN A 25 -2.33 6.39 18.06
N HIS A 26 -3.27 7.27 17.73
CA HIS A 26 -4.62 6.90 17.33
C HIS A 26 -4.57 6.01 16.08
N GLN A 27 -5.49 5.04 15.97
CA GLN A 27 -5.45 4.02 14.91
C GLN A 27 -5.44 4.62 13.51
N SER A 28 -6.24 5.67 13.25
CA SER A 28 -6.18 6.39 11.98
C SER A 28 -4.78 6.95 11.68
N CYS A 29 -4.08 7.51 12.66
CA CYS A 29 -2.71 8.02 12.46
C CYS A 29 -1.71 6.90 12.18
N VAL A 30 -1.83 5.77 12.87
CA VAL A 30 -0.99 4.59 12.63
C VAL A 30 -1.20 4.04 11.23
N ALA A 31 -2.46 3.90 10.80
CA ALA A 31 -2.83 3.48 9.45
C ALA A 31 -2.29 4.45 8.38
N LEU A 32 -2.49 5.75 8.57
CA LEU A 32 -2.01 6.79 7.64
C LEU A 32 -0.49 6.79 7.51
N GLY A 33 0.24 6.66 8.63
CA GLY A 33 1.70 6.57 8.61
C GLY A 33 2.20 5.33 7.87
N ALA A 34 1.53 4.18 8.04
CA ALA A 34 1.88 2.98 7.29
C ALA A 34 1.62 3.16 5.78
N ILE A 35 0.49 3.78 5.39
CA ILE A 35 0.18 4.05 3.98
C ILE A 35 1.20 5.03 3.38
N ASP A 36 1.59 6.07 4.12
CA ASP A 36 2.60 7.04 3.68
C ASP A 36 3.95 6.38 3.36
N GLU A 37 4.36 5.41 4.18
CA GLU A 37 5.56 4.61 3.93
C GLU A 37 5.44 3.76 2.66
N LEU A 38 4.27 3.13 2.44
CA LEU A 38 4.01 2.36 1.22
C LEU A 38 4.01 3.26 -0.02
N VAL A 39 3.32 4.40 0.02
CA VAL A 39 3.26 5.39 -1.06
C VAL A 39 4.65 5.90 -1.39
N SER A 40 5.49 6.15 -0.39
CA SER A 40 6.88 6.58 -0.58
C SER A 40 7.72 5.50 -1.27
N ALA A 41 7.57 4.23 -0.86
CA ALA A 41 8.28 3.12 -1.47
C ALA A 41 7.87 2.88 -2.94
N LEU A 42 6.57 3.06 -3.27
CA LEU A 42 6.10 3.01 -4.66
C LEU A 42 6.69 4.14 -5.51
N GLY A 43 6.87 5.33 -4.94
CA GLY A 43 7.50 6.46 -5.63
C GLY A 43 8.96 6.21 -6.00
N VAL A 44 9.70 5.45 -5.19
CA VAL A 44 11.07 5.00 -5.53
C VAL A 44 11.04 4.09 -6.75
N HIS A 45 10.11 3.13 -6.80
CA HIS A 45 9.96 2.22 -7.93
C HIS A 45 9.57 2.95 -9.22
N TYR A 46 8.66 3.92 -9.12
CA TYR A 46 8.32 4.78 -10.25
C TYR A 46 9.55 5.50 -10.80
N ARG A 47 10.35 6.14 -9.92
CA ARG A 47 11.56 6.83 -10.34
C ARG A 47 12.54 5.90 -11.06
N ASP A 48 12.65 4.66 -10.61
CA ASP A 48 13.63 3.71 -11.13
C ASP A 48 13.16 3.01 -12.43
N THR A 49 11.85 2.91 -12.66
CA THR A 49 11.27 2.15 -13.80
C THR A 49 10.55 3.00 -14.83
N GLY A 50 10.01 4.15 -14.44
CA GLY A 50 9.07 4.94 -15.25
C GLY A 50 7.69 4.29 -15.43
N ASP A 51 7.37 3.21 -14.70
CA ASP A 51 6.07 2.53 -14.84
C ASP A 51 4.94 3.35 -14.18
N GLU A 52 4.03 3.83 -15.03
CA GLU A 52 2.87 4.67 -14.66
C GLU A 52 1.87 3.96 -13.74
N THR A 53 1.95 2.64 -13.61
CA THR A 53 1.13 1.88 -12.65
C THR A 53 1.41 2.32 -11.21
N PHE A 54 2.66 2.70 -10.89
CA PHE A 54 3.02 3.13 -9.54
C PHE A 54 2.36 4.46 -9.14
N PRO A 55 2.44 5.56 -9.91
CA PRO A 55 1.68 6.79 -9.65
C PRO A 55 0.17 6.58 -9.56
N GLN A 56 -0.39 5.67 -10.37
CA GLN A 56 -1.81 5.33 -10.30
C GLN A 56 -2.18 4.68 -8.96
N ILE A 57 -1.40 3.70 -8.50
CA ILE A 57 -1.58 3.06 -7.19
C ILE A 57 -1.38 4.08 -6.06
N GLN A 58 -0.35 4.93 -6.13
CA GLN A 58 -0.13 6.00 -5.15
C GLN A 58 -1.35 6.91 -5.03
N SER A 59 -1.95 7.29 -6.15
CA SER A 59 -3.15 8.13 -6.18
C SER A 59 -4.34 7.45 -5.49
N VAL A 60 -4.57 6.16 -5.74
CA VAL A 60 -5.62 5.39 -5.05
C VAL A 60 -5.37 5.33 -3.55
N LEU A 61 -4.14 5.03 -3.11
CA LEU A 61 -3.77 4.99 -1.70
C LEU A 61 -3.92 6.36 -1.00
N MET A 62 -3.67 7.45 -1.72
CA MET A 62 -3.88 8.81 -1.21
C MET A 62 -5.37 9.10 -1.01
N THR A 63 -6.26 8.69 -1.93
CA THR A 63 -7.71 8.81 -1.73
C THR A 63 -8.20 7.97 -0.54
N MET A 64 -7.69 6.74 -0.39
CA MET A 64 -8.00 5.89 0.76
C MET A 64 -7.49 6.49 2.08
N SER A 65 -6.33 7.14 2.05
CA SER A 65 -5.81 7.92 3.18
C SER A 65 -6.76 9.07 3.54
N THR A 66 -7.29 9.82 2.56
CA THR A 66 -8.29 10.86 2.84
C THR A 66 -9.53 10.29 3.53
N TRP A 67 -9.99 9.12 3.09
CA TRP A 67 -11.12 8.41 3.70
C TRP A 67 -10.84 8.03 5.17
N ILE A 68 -9.68 7.44 5.45
CA ILE A 68 -9.26 7.06 6.82
C ILE A 68 -9.03 8.29 7.71
N ALA A 69 -8.54 9.38 7.13
CA ALA A 69 -8.31 10.65 7.80
C ALA A 69 -9.60 11.47 8.04
N SER A 70 -10.76 10.96 7.64
CA SER A 70 -12.03 11.70 7.75
C SER A 70 -13.16 10.90 8.39
N PRO A 71 -13.02 10.34 9.60
CA PRO A 71 -14.03 9.48 10.22
C PRO A 71 -15.46 10.05 10.22
N SER A 72 -15.61 11.36 10.39
CA SER A 72 -16.92 12.04 10.40
C SER A 72 -17.47 12.41 9.02
N LYS A 73 -16.68 12.25 7.95
CA LYS A 73 -17.01 12.66 6.57
C LYS A 73 -16.76 11.55 5.53
N GLN A 74 -16.70 10.29 5.97
CA GLN A 74 -16.43 9.15 5.09
C GLN A 74 -17.44 9.01 3.94
N SER A 75 -18.70 9.41 4.15
CA SER A 75 -19.73 9.39 3.10
C SER A 75 -19.56 10.47 2.03
N GLU A 76 -18.75 11.50 2.29
CA GLU A 76 -18.45 12.58 1.34
C GLU A 76 -17.27 12.24 0.41
N ILE A 77 -16.54 11.15 0.69
CA ILE A 77 -15.31 10.77 -0.01
C ILE A 77 -15.61 9.59 -0.92
N GLU A 78 -15.59 9.84 -2.23
CA GLU A 78 -15.74 8.79 -3.24
C GLU A 78 -14.42 8.01 -3.39
N LEU A 79 -14.47 6.70 -3.11
CA LEU A 79 -13.34 5.81 -3.36
C LEU A 79 -13.25 5.48 -4.87
N PRO A 80 -12.03 5.30 -5.41
CA PRO A 80 -11.86 4.98 -6.83
C PRO A 80 -12.61 3.71 -7.24
N LYS A 81 -13.47 3.82 -8.23
CA LYS A 81 -14.24 2.69 -8.78
C LYS A 81 -13.30 1.73 -9.50
N ASN A 82 -13.64 0.44 -9.48
CA ASN A 82 -12.92 -0.63 -10.17
C ASN A 82 -11.43 -0.81 -9.78
N CYS A 83 -10.90 -0.10 -8.77
CA CYS A 83 -9.48 -0.16 -8.41
C CYS A 83 -9.00 -1.58 -8.07
N VAL A 84 -9.83 -2.37 -7.39
CA VAL A 84 -9.55 -3.79 -7.11
C VAL A 84 -9.48 -4.60 -8.40
N LYS A 85 -10.45 -4.40 -9.31
CA LYS A 85 -10.50 -5.11 -10.58
C LYS A 85 -9.30 -4.80 -11.47
N CYS A 86 -8.85 -3.53 -11.50
CA CYS A 86 -7.64 -3.15 -12.23
C CYS A 86 -6.39 -3.89 -11.73
N LEU A 87 -6.26 -4.09 -10.40
CA LEU A 87 -5.16 -4.88 -9.86
C LEU A 87 -5.28 -6.36 -10.25
N GLU A 88 -6.50 -6.91 -10.21
CA GLU A 88 -6.76 -8.29 -10.64
C GLU A 88 -6.40 -8.51 -12.11
N ASP A 89 -6.83 -7.61 -13.00
CA ASP A 89 -6.48 -7.67 -14.43
C ASP A 89 -4.97 -7.62 -14.66
N ALA A 90 -4.26 -6.71 -13.96
CA ALA A 90 -2.81 -6.62 -14.08
C ALA A 90 -2.09 -7.86 -13.52
N ILE A 91 -2.61 -8.45 -12.44
CA ILE A 91 -2.10 -9.72 -11.90
C ILE A 91 -2.29 -10.84 -12.91
N ASP A 92 -3.47 -10.96 -13.52
CA ASP A 92 -3.79 -11.99 -14.50
C ASP A 92 -2.89 -11.86 -15.74
N GLU A 93 -2.70 -10.65 -16.25
CA GLU A 93 -1.82 -10.34 -17.37
C GLU A 93 -0.37 -10.76 -17.07
N MET A 94 0.20 -10.30 -15.96
CA MET A 94 1.57 -10.67 -15.57
C MET A 94 1.70 -12.17 -15.31
N THR A 95 0.71 -12.80 -14.70
CA THR A 95 0.75 -14.24 -14.39
C THR A 95 0.72 -15.09 -15.66
N SER A 96 0.07 -14.62 -16.74
CA SER A 96 -0.02 -15.35 -18.00
C SER A 96 1.34 -15.61 -18.67
N VAL A 97 2.34 -14.78 -18.40
CA VAL A 97 3.71 -14.89 -18.96
C VAL A 97 4.72 -15.44 -17.96
N LEU A 98 4.33 -15.63 -16.70
CA LEU A 98 5.19 -16.16 -15.65
C LEU A 98 5.18 -17.69 -15.63
N PRO A 99 6.32 -18.34 -15.33
CA PRO A 99 6.33 -19.78 -15.11
C PRO A 99 5.44 -20.14 -13.90
N PRO A 100 4.83 -21.34 -13.88
CA PRO A 100 4.02 -21.79 -12.76
C PRO A 100 4.86 -21.89 -11.48
N LEU A 101 4.25 -21.52 -10.34
CA LEU A 101 4.93 -21.54 -9.04
C LEU A 101 4.69 -22.89 -8.35
N SER A 102 5.73 -23.68 -8.14
CA SER A 102 5.64 -25.00 -7.47
C SER A 102 6.04 -24.98 -5.99
N SER A 103 6.71 -23.91 -5.53
CA SER A 103 7.11 -23.67 -4.14
C SER A 103 7.28 -22.16 -3.92
N PHE A 104 7.46 -21.73 -2.68
CA PHE A 104 7.77 -20.33 -2.38
C PHE A 104 9.06 -19.88 -3.07
N ILE A 105 9.15 -18.59 -3.37
CA ILE A 105 10.39 -17.96 -3.83
C ILE A 105 11.07 -17.22 -2.69
N LEU A 106 12.39 -17.22 -2.71
CA LEU A 106 13.18 -16.36 -1.84
C LEU A 106 13.09 -14.91 -2.35
N PRO A 107 12.75 -13.92 -1.49
CA PRO A 107 12.66 -12.52 -1.89
C PRO A 107 13.98 -12.01 -2.49
N ALA A 108 13.97 -11.60 -3.76
CA ALA A 108 15.18 -11.29 -4.52
C ALA A 108 15.36 -9.80 -4.89
N ASN A 109 14.33 -8.96 -4.73
CA ASN A 109 14.36 -7.55 -5.11
C ASN A 109 13.53 -6.65 -4.17
N SER A 110 13.68 -5.34 -4.35
CA SER A 110 13.05 -4.31 -3.51
C SER A 110 11.52 -4.31 -3.56
N TYR A 111 10.90 -4.85 -4.62
CA TYR A 111 9.45 -4.99 -4.71
C TYR A 111 8.89 -5.93 -3.63
N HIS A 112 9.64 -6.95 -3.21
CA HIS A 112 9.23 -7.78 -2.07
C HIS A 112 9.29 -7.05 -0.73
N ILE A 113 10.15 -6.04 -0.58
CA ILE A 113 10.14 -5.15 0.60
C ILE A 113 8.84 -4.36 0.58
N THR A 114 8.51 -3.73 -0.55
CA THR A 114 7.25 -2.97 -0.72
C THR A 114 6.01 -3.85 -0.52
N ARG A 115 6.04 -5.11 -0.96
CA ARG A 115 5.01 -6.09 -0.66
C ARG A 115 4.85 -6.32 0.84
N ALA A 116 5.95 -6.45 1.59
CA ALA A 116 5.91 -6.60 3.04
C ALA A 116 5.38 -5.33 3.73
N LEU A 117 5.76 -4.14 3.24
CA LEU A 117 5.18 -2.87 3.68
C LEU A 117 3.67 -2.84 3.46
N CYS A 118 3.20 -3.27 2.28
CA CYS A 118 1.78 -3.36 1.96
C CYS A 118 1.01 -4.28 2.92
N ARG A 119 1.58 -5.42 3.30
CA ARG A 119 0.99 -6.30 4.32
C ARG A 119 1.00 -5.69 5.73
N ARG A 120 1.98 -4.84 6.04
CA ARG A 120 1.98 -4.06 7.28
C ARG A 120 0.88 -2.99 7.24
N VAL A 121 0.68 -2.34 6.10
CA VAL A 121 -0.48 -1.44 5.90
C VAL A 121 -1.78 -2.19 6.16
N GLU A 122 -1.96 -3.36 5.55
CA GLU A 122 -3.15 -4.21 5.74
C GLU A 122 -3.49 -4.38 7.23
N GLN A 123 -2.52 -4.76 8.06
CA GLN A 123 -2.72 -4.94 9.50
C GLN A 123 -3.18 -3.66 10.21
N ASN A 124 -2.62 -2.51 9.84
CA ASN A 124 -2.91 -1.24 10.50
C ASN A 124 -4.22 -0.59 10.01
N VAL A 125 -4.69 -0.92 8.81
CA VAL A 125 -5.95 -0.38 8.29
C VAL A 125 -7.18 -1.17 8.75
N VAL A 126 -7.05 -2.45 9.12
CA VAL A 126 -8.15 -3.31 9.58
C VAL A 126 -9.10 -2.62 10.58
N PRO A 127 -8.63 -1.89 11.61
CA PRO A 127 -9.50 -1.28 12.60
C PRO A 127 -10.30 -0.06 12.10
N VAL A 128 -9.87 0.54 10.98
CA VAL A 128 -10.36 1.88 10.55
C VAL A 128 -10.84 1.92 9.11
N ALA A 129 -10.67 0.86 8.32
CA ALA A 129 -10.99 0.83 6.90
C ALA A 129 -12.33 0.13 6.60
N ASN A 130 -12.95 0.50 5.46
CA ASN A 130 -14.10 -0.23 4.92
C ASN A 130 -13.67 -1.45 4.07
N PRO A 131 -14.60 -2.34 3.70
CA PRO A 131 -14.29 -3.53 2.92
C PRO A 131 -13.59 -3.28 1.58
N THR A 132 -13.89 -2.16 0.90
CA THR A 132 -13.26 -1.81 -0.38
C THR A 132 -11.78 -1.50 -0.22
N ILE A 133 -11.42 -0.74 0.82
CA ILE A 133 -10.02 -0.42 1.14
C ILE A 133 -9.25 -1.69 1.51
N LEU A 134 -9.86 -2.57 2.32
CA LEU A 134 -9.26 -3.84 2.71
C LEU A 134 -9.01 -4.74 1.49
N ALA A 135 -9.99 -4.87 0.60
CA ALA A 135 -9.84 -5.66 -0.62
C ALA A 135 -8.74 -5.11 -1.55
N PHE A 136 -8.66 -3.78 -1.69
CA PHE A 136 -7.61 -3.16 -2.51
C PHE A 136 -6.21 -3.40 -1.95
N ILE A 137 -5.99 -3.20 -0.65
CA ILE A 137 -4.66 -3.38 -0.03
C ILE A 137 -4.26 -4.85 -0.07
N ASN A 138 -5.19 -5.76 0.19
CA ASN A 138 -4.96 -7.19 0.09
C ASN A 138 -4.48 -7.56 -1.33
N ARG A 139 -5.22 -7.12 -2.36
CA ARG A 139 -4.89 -7.38 -3.77
C ARG A 139 -3.62 -6.66 -4.22
N LEU A 140 -3.32 -5.49 -3.68
CA LEU A 140 -2.07 -4.78 -3.97
C LEU A 140 -0.85 -5.57 -3.51
N SER A 141 -0.95 -6.31 -2.40
CA SER A 141 0.14 -7.19 -1.96
C SER A 141 0.38 -8.36 -2.94
N ASP A 142 -0.69 -8.88 -3.57
CA ASP A 142 -0.58 -9.88 -4.64
C ASP A 142 0.04 -9.26 -5.90
N PHE A 143 -0.41 -8.08 -6.31
CA PHE A 143 0.17 -7.33 -7.44
C PHE A 143 1.68 -7.12 -7.25
N LEU A 144 2.11 -6.66 -6.08
CA LEU A 144 3.53 -6.43 -5.78
C LEU A 144 4.33 -7.74 -5.76
N PHE A 145 3.72 -8.87 -5.36
CA PHE A 145 4.35 -10.19 -5.48
C PHE A 145 4.55 -10.58 -6.94
N THR A 146 3.51 -10.46 -7.76
CA THR A 146 3.55 -10.82 -9.17
C THR A 146 4.52 -9.92 -9.95
N TYR A 147 4.49 -8.61 -9.70
CA TYR A 147 5.43 -7.65 -10.27
C TYR A 147 6.88 -7.98 -9.87
N ALA A 148 7.13 -8.32 -8.61
CA ALA A 148 8.46 -8.74 -8.15
C ALA A 148 9.00 -9.94 -8.95
N ARG A 149 8.13 -10.88 -9.35
CA ARG A 149 8.50 -12.04 -10.17
C ARG A 149 8.78 -11.66 -11.62
N ILE A 150 7.99 -10.76 -12.22
CA ILE A 150 8.27 -10.24 -13.57
C ILE A 150 9.65 -9.60 -13.63
N GLN A 151 10.00 -8.82 -12.60
CA GLN A 151 11.28 -8.12 -12.52
C GLN A 151 12.47 -9.03 -12.18
N CYS A 152 12.22 -10.24 -11.66
CA CYS A 152 13.24 -11.23 -11.39
C CYS A 152 12.72 -12.65 -11.64
N PRO A 153 12.64 -13.08 -12.92
CA PRO A 153 12.09 -14.40 -13.28
C PRO A 153 12.91 -15.56 -12.72
N GLU A 154 14.22 -15.36 -12.57
CA GLU A 154 15.21 -16.33 -12.07
C GLU A 154 15.31 -16.36 -10.54
N ALA A 155 14.30 -15.85 -9.83
CA ALA A 155 14.27 -15.86 -8.37
C ALA A 155 14.43 -17.29 -7.83
N ARG A 156 15.30 -17.46 -6.83
CA ARG A 156 15.57 -18.78 -6.25
C ARG A 156 14.31 -19.35 -5.60
N VAL A 157 13.96 -20.55 -5.99
CA VAL A 157 12.90 -21.31 -5.34
C VAL A 157 13.39 -21.77 -3.97
N TRP A 158 12.58 -21.54 -2.94
CA TRP A 158 12.84 -22.00 -1.60
C TRP A 158 12.71 -23.52 -1.52
N SER A 159 13.70 -24.14 -0.88
CA SER A 159 13.68 -25.52 -0.44
C SER A 159 13.78 -25.57 1.09
N PRO A 160 13.04 -26.47 1.77
CA PRO A 160 13.24 -26.70 3.20
C PRO A 160 14.71 -26.96 3.51
N VAL A 161 15.22 -26.38 4.59
CA VAL A 161 16.55 -26.73 5.09
C VAL A 161 16.45 -28.17 5.59
N SER A 162 17.14 -29.09 4.92
CA SER A 162 17.27 -30.46 5.40
C SER A 162 17.97 -30.43 6.76
N THR A 163 17.26 -30.86 7.80
CA THR A 163 17.83 -31.13 9.13
C THR A 163 18.77 -32.31 9.10
#